data_AF-M0P897-F1
#
_entry.id   AF-M0P897-F1
#
_cell.length_a   1.000
_cell.length_b   1.000
_cell.length_c   1.000
_cell.angle_alpha   90.00
_cell.angle_beta   90.00
_cell.angle_gamma   90.00
#
_symmetry.space_group_name_H-M   'P 1'
#
loop_
_entity.id
_entity.type
_entity.pdbx_description
1 polymer ?
#
loop_
_entity_poly.entity_id
_entity_poly.type
_entity_poly.pdbx_seq_one_letter_code
_entity_poly.pdbx_strand_id
1 'polypeptide(L)'
;MNHDRIHAREPSHHVDRWSVGVIESIAERDGHCVVTVRPKPEVDDGAEPPPSTTVELVVTLAVRDLFSRRLPIAEGESPVGERVWYRKHGG
;
A
#
# COMPACT_ATOMS: atom_id res chain seq x y z
N MET A 1 8.98 9.63 -14.94
CA MET A 1 7.73 9.54 -14.16
C MET A 1 8.03 8.69 -12.95
N ASN A 2 7.81 9.23 -11.79
CA ASN A 2 8.27 8.61 -10.58
C ASN A 2 7.07 8.05 -9.82
N HIS A 3 6.88 6.74 -9.92
CA HIS A 3 5.80 6.02 -9.25
C HIS A 3 6.10 5.81 -7.77
N ASP A 4 5.04 5.74 -6.99
CA ASP A 4 5.12 5.32 -5.59
C ASP A 4 5.55 3.86 -5.51
N ARG A 5 5.94 3.41 -4.32
CA ARG A 5 6.36 2.03 -4.11
C ARG A 5 5.49 1.38 -3.06
N ILE A 6 5.14 0.13 -3.32
CA ILE A 6 4.29 -0.71 -2.48
C ILE A 6 4.84 -2.13 -2.45
N HIS A 7 4.82 -2.74 -1.28
CA HIS A 7 5.27 -4.11 -1.03
C HIS A 7 4.20 -4.86 -0.22
N ALA A 8 3.96 -6.11 -0.62
CA ALA A 8 3.10 -7.05 0.11
C ALA A 8 3.74 -7.63 1.38
N ARG A 9 5.04 -7.44 1.56
CA ARG A 9 5.83 -7.94 2.70
C ARG A 9 6.79 -6.88 3.17
N GLU A 10 7.20 -6.99 4.42
CA GLU A 10 8.19 -6.09 5.01
C GLU A 10 9.47 -6.04 4.15
N PRO A 11 9.91 -4.84 3.73
CA PRO A 11 11.15 -4.69 2.99
C PRO A 11 12.34 -5.04 3.90
N SER A 12 13.33 -5.76 3.38
CA SER A 12 14.52 -6.14 4.17
C SER A 12 15.56 -5.01 4.31
N HIS A 13 15.41 -3.92 3.56
CA HIS A 13 16.35 -2.80 3.51
C HIS A 13 15.62 -1.46 3.61
N HIS A 14 16.24 -0.49 4.29
CA HIS A 14 15.72 0.86 4.51
C HIS A 14 14.31 0.84 5.12
N VAL A 15 14.05 -0.05 6.07
CA VAL A 15 12.74 -0.24 6.74
C VAL A 15 12.19 1.07 7.30
N ASP A 16 13.07 1.94 7.80
CA ASP A 16 12.80 3.29 8.31
C ASP A 16 12.20 4.25 7.27
N ARG A 17 12.27 3.91 5.98
CA ARG A 17 11.74 4.73 4.87
C ARG A 17 10.40 4.24 4.34
N TRP A 18 9.77 3.28 5.01
CA TRP A 18 8.49 2.71 4.60
C TRP A 18 7.47 2.91 5.71
N SER A 19 6.27 3.32 5.31
CA SER A 19 5.10 3.33 6.17
C SER A 19 4.32 2.02 6.00
N VAL A 20 3.60 1.63 7.04
CA VAL A 20 2.71 0.47 7.03
C VAL A 20 1.27 0.92 6.90
N GLY A 21 0.46 0.18 6.15
CA GLY A 21 -0.97 0.44 6.09
C GLY A 21 -1.78 -0.75 5.59
N VAL A 22 -3.08 -0.54 5.48
CA VAL A 22 -4.06 -1.52 5.01
C VAL A 22 -4.70 -0.99 3.74
N ILE A 23 -4.81 -1.82 2.70
CA ILE A 23 -5.47 -1.43 1.45
C ILE A 23 -6.97 -1.24 1.72
N GLU A 24 -7.50 -0.06 1.40
CA GLU A 24 -8.95 0.21 1.46
C GLU A 24 -9.62 0.03 0.11
N SER A 25 -8.95 0.42 -0.96
CA SER A 25 -9.48 0.32 -2.31
C SER A 25 -8.37 0.32 -3.35
N ILE A 26 -8.70 -0.21 -4.53
CA ILE A 26 -7.85 -0.16 -5.72
C ILE A 26 -8.70 0.32 -6.89
N ALA A 27 -8.17 1.27 -7.64
CA ALA A 27 -8.78 1.80 -8.86
C ALA A 27 -7.74 1.92 -9.97
N GLU A 28 -8.19 1.88 -11.22
CA GLU A 28 -7.34 2.19 -12.38
C GLU A 28 -7.65 3.60 -12.89
N ARG A 29 -6.60 4.39 -13.14
CA ARG A 29 -6.70 5.75 -13.69
C ARG A 29 -5.56 5.98 -14.66
N ASP A 30 -5.87 6.39 -15.89
CA ASP A 30 -4.88 6.75 -16.91
C ASP A 30 -3.77 5.70 -17.14
N GLY A 31 -4.14 4.41 -17.16
CA GLY A 31 -3.18 3.30 -17.31
C GLY A 31 -2.31 3.02 -16.08
N HIS A 32 -2.64 3.62 -14.94
CA HIS A 32 -2.00 3.39 -13.65
C HIS A 32 -2.97 2.77 -12.66
N CYS A 33 -2.40 2.10 -11.66
CA CYS A 33 -3.14 1.60 -10.51
C CYS A 33 -3.00 2.60 -9.36
N VAL A 34 -4.13 3.08 -8.86
CA VAL A 34 -4.23 3.88 -7.64
C VAL A 34 -4.63 2.96 -6.51
N VAL A 35 -3.77 2.83 -5.50
CA VAL A 35 -4.02 2.04 -4.29
C VAL A 35 -4.29 3.02 -3.15
N THR A 36 -5.48 2.96 -2.58
CA THR A 36 -5.83 3.73 -1.38
C THR A 36 -5.44 2.92 -0.17
N VAL A 37 -4.57 3.47 0.68
CA VAL A 37 -4.07 2.81 1.87
C VAL A 37 -4.48 3.60 3.10
N ARG A 38 -5.05 2.92 4.09
CA ARG A 38 -5.20 3.43 5.44
C ARG A 38 -3.88 3.27 6.18
N PRO A 39 -3.21 4.35 6.61
CA PRO A 39 -2.03 4.24 7.45
C PRO A 39 -2.36 3.45 8.72
N LYS A 40 -1.48 2.53 9.08
CA LYS A 40 -1.52 1.86 10.39
C LYS A 40 -0.39 2.45 11.23
N PRO A 41 -0.66 2.96 12.45
CA PRO A 41 0.40 3.45 13.30
C PRO A 41 1.39 2.31 13.61
N GLU A 42 2.70 2.61 13.58
CA GLU A 42 3.76 1.62 13.89
C GLU A 42 3.71 1.16 15.35
N VAL A 43 3.14 1.99 16.21
CA VAL A 43 2.88 1.75 17.62
C VAL A 43 1.38 1.71 17.86
N ASP A 44 0.90 0.61 18.42
CA ASP A 44 -0.48 0.46 18.89
C ASP A 44 -0.62 1.20 20.24
N ASP A 45 -0.49 2.54 20.21
CA ASP A 45 -0.63 3.40 21.40
C ASP A 45 -2.11 3.59 21.80
N GLY A 46 -3.03 2.80 21.25
CA GLY A 46 -4.48 2.92 21.48
C GLY A 46 -5.10 4.20 20.92
N ALA A 47 -4.32 5.07 20.28
CA ALA A 47 -4.82 6.23 19.57
C ALA A 47 -5.46 5.78 18.25
N GLU A 48 -6.79 5.83 18.18
CA GLU A 48 -7.48 5.61 16.92
C GLU A 48 -6.97 6.63 15.89
N PRO A 49 -6.51 6.19 14.70
CA PRO A 49 -6.12 7.11 13.66
C PRO A 49 -7.32 8.01 13.36
N PRO A 50 -7.10 9.32 13.10
CA PRO A 50 -8.20 10.22 12.79
C PRO A 50 -9.02 9.62 11.64
N PRO A 51 -10.37 9.64 11.75
CA PRO A 51 -11.22 9.04 10.74
C PRO A 51 -10.86 9.70 9.41
N SER A 52 -10.57 8.89 8.39
CA SER A 52 -10.38 9.28 6.97
C SER A 52 -9.03 9.80 6.48
N THR A 53 -7.91 9.68 7.22
CA THR A 53 -6.59 10.00 6.61
C THR A 53 -6.10 8.83 5.76
N THR A 54 -6.57 8.74 4.52
CA THR A 54 -6.10 7.75 3.55
C THR A 54 -4.98 8.31 2.69
N VAL A 55 -4.14 7.41 2.16
CA VAL A 55 -3.02 7.74 1.29
C VAL A 55 -3.24 7.07 -0.06
N GLU A 56 -3.38 7.87 -1.11
CA GLU A 56 -3.37 7.38 -2.50
C GLU A 56 -1.93 7.15 -2.97
N LEU A 57 -1.67 5.95 -3.47
CA LEU A 57 -0.41 5.54 -4.08
C LEU A 57 -0.61 5.26 -5.56
N VAL A 58 0.16 5.93 -6.42
CA VAL A 58 0.11 5.73 -7.87
C VAL A 58 1.24 4.82 -8.30
N VAL A 59 0.88 3.62 -8.77
CA VAL A 59 1.82 2.60 -9.23
C VAL A 59 1.47 2.14 -10.64
N THR A 60 2.40 1.48 -11.32
CA THR A 60 2.11 0.86 -12.62
C THR A 60 1.26 -0.40 -12.44
N LEU A 61 0.54 -0.81 -13.50
CA LEU A 61 -0.23 -2.05 -13.49
C LEU A 61 0.67 -3.28 -13.23
N ALA A 62 1.90 -3.29 -13.76
CA ALA A 62 2.87 -4.35 -13.48
C ALA A 62 3.23 -4.45 -11.99
N VAL A 63 3.33 -3.31 -11.29
CA VAL A 63 3.55 -3.29 -9.84
C VAL A 63 2.30 -3.78 -9.10
N ARG A 64 1.09 -3.39 -9.53
CA ARG A 64 -0.18 -3.92 -9.00
C ARG A 64 -0.19 -5.44 -9.01
N ASP A 65 0.06 -6.05 -10.17
CA ASP A 65 0.07 -7.50 -10.32
C ASP A 65 1.16 -8.16 -9.46
N LEU A 66 2.35 -7.54 -9.42
CA LEU A 66 3.47 -8.06 -8.64
C LEU A 66 3.19 -8.11 -7.15
N PHE A 67 2.65 -7.04 -6.55
CA PHE A 67 2.38 -7.06 -5.11
C PHE A 67 1.16 -7.91 -4.79
N SER A 68 0.11 -7.89 -5.63
CA SER A 68 -1.11 -8.68 -5.40
C SER A 68 -0.80 -10.17 -5.33
N ARG A 69 0.07 -10.70 -6.20
CA ARG A 69 0.54 -12.09 -6.18
C ARG A 69 1.36 -12.48 -4.95
N ARG A 70 1.86 -11.51 -4.19
CA ARG A 70 2.72 -11.72 -3.02
C ARG A 70 1.97 -11.59 -1.70
N LEU A 71 0.72 -11.11 -1.76
CA LEU A 71 -0.17 -11.04 -0.61
C LEU A 71 -0.55 -12.45 -0.15
N PRO A 72 -0.82 -12.66 1.16
CA PRO A 72 -1.23 -13.93 1.73
C PRO A 72 -2.72 -14.22 1.48
N ILE A 73 -3.22 -13.97 0.26
CA ILE A 73 -4.60 -14.20 -0.18
C ILE A 73 -4.63 -15.19 -1.35
N ALA A 74 -5.77 -15.80 -1.62
CA ALA A 74 -5.90 -16.71 -2.76
C ALA A 74 -5.80 -15.95 -4.09
N GLU A 75 -5.38 -16.64 -5.15
CA GLU A 75 -5.27 -16.05 -6.48
C GLU A 75 -6.63 -15.54 -6.97
N GLY A 76 -6.70 -14.26 -7.33
CA GLY A 76 -7.93 -13.61 -7.80
C GLY A 76 -8.78 -13.00 -6.68
N GLU A 77 -8.41 -13.16 -5.41
CA GLU A 77 -9.05 -12.44 -4.31
C GLU A 77 -8.71 -10.95 -4.32
N SER A 78 -9.62 -10.16 -3.73
CA SER A 78 -9.42 -8.72 -3.60
C SER A 78 -8.30 -8.45 -2.59
N PRO A 79 -7.31 -7.62 -2.93
CA PRO A 79 -6.26 -7.19 -2.00
C PRO A 79 -6.76 -6.19 -0.93
N VAL A 80 -8.03 -5.78 -0.98
CA VAL A 80 -8.63 -4.90 0.03
C VAL A 80 -8.67 -5.59 1.39
N GLY A 81 -8.25 -4.90 2.44
CA GLY A 81 -8.08 -5.43 3.79
C GLY A 81 -6.67 -5.92 4.09
N GLU A 82 -5.82 -6.06 3.08
CA GLU A 82 -4.48 -6.59 3.26
C GLU A 82 -3.47 -5.54 3.71
N ARG A 83 -2.52 -5.99 4.55
CA ARG A 83 -1.40 -5.16 5.02
C ARG A 83 -0.35 -5.00 3.93
N VAL A 84 0.12 -3.76 3.77
CA VAL A 84 1.19 -3.39 2.85
C VAL A 84 2.18 -2.43 3.46
N TRP A 85 3.37 -2.39 2.88
CA TRP A 85 4.42 -1.40 3.16
C TRP A 85 4.51 -0.49 1.96
N TYR A 86 4.44 0.81 2.17
CA TYR A 86 4.44 1.78 1.09
C TYR A 86 5.37 2.94 1.37
N ARG A 87 5.78 3.62 0.29
CA ARG A 87 6.43 4.92 0.36
C ARG A 87 6.07 5.76 -0.84
N LYS A 88 5.82 7.04 -0.59
CA LYS A 88 5.56 8.00 -1.66
C LYS A 88 6.86 8.42 -2.34
N HIS A 89 6.79 8.62 -3.64
CA HIS A 89 7.91 9.19 -4.36
C HIS A 89 8.00 10.70 -4.12
N GLY A 90 9.21 11.20 -3.84
CA GLY A 90 9.47 12.63 -3.67
C GLY A 90 9.33 13.13 -2.22
N GLY A 91 9.31 12.20 -1.25
CA GLY A 91 9.53 12.49 0.16
C GLY A 91 11.01 12.57 0.51
#